data_AF-A0A961MX49-F1
#
_entry.id   AF-A0A961MX49-F1
#
_cell.length_a   1.000
_cell.length_b   1.000
_cell.length_c   1.000
_cell.angle_alpha   90.00
_cell.angle_beta   90.00
_cell.angle_gamma   90.00
#
_symmetry.space_group_name_H-M   'P 1'
#
loop_
_entity.id
_entity.type
_entity.pdbx_description
1 polymer ?
#
loop_
_entity_poly.entity_id
_entity_poly.type
_entity_poly.pdbx_seq_one_letter_code
_entity_poly.pdbx_strand_id
1 'polypeptide(L)'
;MLTLTPGSTTLDALETLWRHGDAARLDPSFRSAVDTAAARVRAAANGTDAVYGVNTGFGKLASVKIASADTETLQRNLILSHCCGVGEALDLAAARLMMALKLLSLGRGASGVRWDVIALIEGMLERGVTPVIPSQGSVGASGDLAPLAHMAAVMIGAGEAFHDGQRLPGAEALARAGLTPVTLGPKEGLALINGTQFSTALALVGLFDGWRNARAALVTGCLSTDAIMGSTAPLQPEIHSLRGHKGQIEVATAMRALMDGSVIRESHLDGDTRVQDPYCIRCQPQVAGACLDLIRQAGRTLEI
;
A
#
# COMPACT_ATOMS: atom_id res chain seq x y z
N MET A 1 8.98 -0.17 16.00
CA MET A 1 8.43 -1.31 15.24
C MET A 1 6.93 -1.40 15.51
N LEU A 2 6.13 -1.24 14.45
CA LEU A 2 4.67 -1.31 14.48
C LEU A 2 4.21 -2.78 14.52
N THR A 3 3.20 -3.08 15.33
CA THR A 3 2.58 -4.42 15.34
C THR A 3 1.33 -4.38 14.47
N LEU A 4 1.30 -5.23 13.46
CA LEU A 4 0.25 -5.36 12.45
C LEU A 4 -0.73 -6.45 12.87
N THR A 5 -2.02 -6.11 12.88
CA THR A 5 -3.11 -7.05 13.14
C THR A 5 -3.85 -7.31 11.83
N PRO A 6 -3.70 -8.50 11.21
CA PRO A 6 -4.43 -8.87 10.00
C PRO A 6 -5.94 -8.63 10.12
N GLY A 7 -6.51 -7.86 9.19
CA GLY A 7 -7.93 -7.51 9.16
C GLY A 7 -8.37 -6.39 10.11
N SER A 8 -7.44 -5.75 10.83
CA SER A 8 -7.75 -4.62 11.73
C SER A 8 -6.70 -3.51 11.73
N THR A 9 -5.66 -3.62 10.91
CA THR A 9 -4.66 -2.56 10.74
C THR A 9 -5.29 -1.39 9.97
N THR A 10 -5.21 -0.19 10.52
CA THR A 10 -5.84 1.01 9.96
C THR A 10 -4.99 1.65 8.87
N LEU A 11 -5.63 2.46 8.02
CA LEU A 11 -4.94 3.29 7.04
C LEU A 11 -3.92 4.24 7.69
N ASP A 12 -4.23 4.82 8.86
CA ASP A 12 -3.31 5.71 9.58
C ASP A 12 -2.04 4.99 10.03
N ALA A 13 -2.16 3.72 10.45
CA ALA A 13 -1.01 2.90 10.82
C ALA A 13 -0.12 2.59 9.61
N LEU A 14 -0.74 2.32 8.45
CA LEU A 14 -0.02 2.12 7.18
C LEU A 14 0.63 3.42 6.66
N GLU A 15 -0.03 4.57 6.82
CA GLU A 15 0.52 5.88 6.48
C GLU A 15 1.73 6.20 7.36
N THR A 16 1.62 5.94 8.66
CA THR A 16 2.73 6.09 9.63
C THR A 16 3.94 5.26 9.21
N LEU A 17 3.72 3.98 8.87
CA LEU A 17 4.77 3.10 8.39
C LEU A 17 5.45 3.63 7.12
N TRP A 18 4.66 4.07 6.14
CA TRP A 18 5.18 4.61 4.89
C TRP A 18 5.95 5.92 5.09
N ARG A 19 5.42 6.88 5.87
CA ARG A 19 6.05 8.19 6.05
C ARG A 19 7.29 8.17 6.94
N HIS A 20 7.29 7.35 7.98
CA HIS A 20 8.37 7.33 8.98
C HIS A 20 9.39 6.21 8.76
N GLY A 21 9.09 5.26 7.87
CA GLY A 21 9.99 4.14 7.56
C GLY A 21 10.07 3.09 8.67
N ASP A 22 9.17 3.13 9.65
CA ASP A 22 9.12 2.19 10.76
C ASP A 22 9.10 0.73 10.28
N ALA A 23 9.80 -0.14 11.00
CA ALA A 23 9.67 -1.57 10.80
C ALA A 23 8.30 -2.09 11.25
N ALA A 24 7.83 -3.18 10.65
CA ALA A 24 6.60 -3.85 11.05
C ALA A 24 6.80 -5.35 11.32
N ARG A 25 6.00 -5.86 12.25
CA ARG A 25 5.82 -7.29 12.53
C ARG A 25 4.35 -7.63 12.65
N LEU A 26 3.99 -8.89 12.45
CA LEU A 26 2.66 -9.39 12.77
C LEU A 26 2.47 -9.56 14.28
N ASP A 27 1.22 -9.42 14.71
CA ASP A 27 0.79 -9.85 16.03
C ASP A 27 1.03 -11.38 16.18
N PRO A 28 1.83 -11.82 17.17
CA PRO A 28 2.15 -13.23 17.37
C PRO A 28 0.94 -14.15 17.57
N SER A 29 -0.21 -13.61 17.98
CA SER A 29 -1.45 -14.38 18.13
C SER A 29 -1.92 -15.06 16.82
N PHE A 30 -1.50 -14.54 15.66
CA PHE A 30 -1.84 -15.10 14.34
C PHE A 30 -0.99 -16.32 13.95
N ARG A 31 0.10 -16.59 14.68
CA ARG A 31 1.03 -17.68 14.36
C ARG A 31 0.35 -19.04 14.31
N SER A 32 -0.54 -19.33 15.26
CA SER A 32 -1.25 -20.61 15.32
C SER A 32 -2.08 -20.89 14.06
N ALA A 33 -2.76 -19.86 13.53
CA ALA A 33 -3.55 -19.97 12.30
C ALA A 33 -2.66 -20.20 11.08
N VAL A 34 -1.53 -19.47 10.98
CA VAL A 34 -0.53 -19.65 9.92
C VAL A 34 0.04 -21.06 9.94
N ASP A 35 0.51 -21.53 11.09
CA ASP A 35 1.12 -22.86 11.24
C ASP A 35 0.12 -23.98 10.92
N THR A 36 -1.15 -23.82 11.33
CA THR A 36 -2.24 -24.75 10.97
C THR A 36 -2.43 -24.83 9.45
N ALA A 37 -2.44 -23.71 8.75
CA ALA A 37 -2.59 -23.69 7.30
C ALA A 37 -1.37 -24.28 6.58
N ALA A 38 -0.16 -24.01 7.07
CA ALA A 38 1.08 -24.59 6.55
C ALA A 38 1.07 -26.13 6.70
N ALA A 39 0.61 -26.65 7.84
CA ALA A 39 0.47 -28.08 8.08
C ALA A 39 -0.51 -28.74 7.09
N ARG A 40 -1.64 -28.08 6.77
CA ARG A 40 -2.59 -28.57 5.76
C ARG A 40 -2.00 -28.63 4.37
N VAL A 41 -1.26 -27.60 3.95
CA VAL A 41 -0.57 -27.60 2.63
C VAL A 41 0.48 -28.71 2.57
N ARG A 42 1.24 -28.91 3.65
CA ARG A 42 2.23 -30.00 3.74
C ARG A 42 1.58 -31.38 3.63
N ALA A 43 0.45 -31.60 4.31
CA ALA A 43 -0.30 -32.85 4.19
C ALA A 43 -0.82 -33.07 2.77
N ALA A 44 -1.38 -32.03 2.14
CA ALA A 44 -1.87 -32.09 0.76
C ALA A 44 -0.74 -32.35 -0.25
N ALA A 45 0.45 -31.76 -0.05
CA ALA A 45 1.61 -31.99 -0.92
C ALA A 45 2.06 -33.45 -0.93
N ASN A 46 1.91 -34.15 0.20
CA ASN A 46 2.21 -35.58 0.34
C ASN A 46 1.02 -36.49 -0.02
N GLY A 47 -0.12 -35.92 -0.38
CA GLY A 47 -1.34 -36.66 -0.73
C GLY A 47 -1.36 -37.18 -2.16
N THR A 48 -2.37 -38.00 -2.45
CA THR A 48 -2.63 -38.52 -3.80
C THR A 48 -3.32 -37.50 -4.69
N ASP A 49 -4.18 -36.67 -4.11
CA ASP A 49 -5.03 -35.72 -4.83
C ASP A 49 -4.20 -34.60 -5.46
N ALA A 50 -4.59 -34.19 -6.67
CA ALA A 50 -3.97 -33.06 -7.36
C ALA A 50 -4.50 -31.74 -6.76
N VAL A 51 -3.60 -30.92 -6.24
CA VAL A 51 -3.92 -29.63 -5.62
C VAL A 51 -3.10 -28.53 -6.30
N TYR A 52 -3.81 -27.60 -6.95
CA TYR A 52 -3.22 -26.54 -7.75
C TYR A 52 -2.17 -25.73 -6.98
N GLY A 53 -0.96 -25.64 -7.55
CA GLY A 53 0.15 -24.88 -6.97
C GLY A 53 0.74 -25.47 -5.68
N VAL A 54 0.26 -26.64 -5.23
CA VAL A 54 0.80 -27.39 -4.09
C VAL A 54 1.63 -28.57 -4.58
N ASN A 55 1.04 -29.48 -5.36
CA ASN A 55 1.73 -30.63 -5.97
C ASN A 55 1.50 -30.73 -7.49
N THR A 56 1.06 -29.63 -8.11
CA THR A 56 0.96 -29.48 -9.56
C THR A 56 1.71 -28.25 -10.05
N GLY A 57 1.91 -28.14 -11.36
CA GLY A 57 2.48 -26.95 -12.00
C GLY A 57 1.55 -25.71 -11.93
N PHE A 58 1.97 -24.62 -12.57
CA PHE A 58 1.23 -23.34 -12.57
C PHE A 58 0.67 -23.00 -13.96
N GLY A 59 -0.45 -22.26 -14.00
CA GLY A 59 -1.06 -21.80 -15.25
C GLY A 59 -1.38 -22.94 -16.20
N LYS A 60 -0.80 -22.93 -17.41
CA LYS A 60 -0.99 -23.98 -18.43
C LYS A 60 -0.58 -25.38 -17.94
N LEU A 61 0.31 -25.46 -16.95
CA LEU A 61 0.79 -26.71 -16.36
C LEU A 61 0.04 -27.13 -15.09
N ALA A 62 -1.10 -26.49 -14.78
CA ALA A 62 -1.92 -26.77 -13.60
C ALA A 62 -2.33 -28.25 -13.43
N SER A 63 -2.42 -29.00 -14.53
CA SER A 63 -2.81 -30.41 -14.56
C SER A 63 -1.64 -31.40 -14.45
N VAL A 64 -0.39 -30.92 -14.45
CA VAL A 64 0.80 -31.77 -14.37
C VAL A 64 1.20 -31.95 -12.91
N LYS A 65 1.18 -33.19 -12.42
CA LYS A 65 1.64 -33.52 -11.06
C LYS A 65 3.17 -33.43 -10.99
N ILE A 66 3.67 -32.88 -9.89
CA ILE A 66 5.09 -32.63 -9.66
C ILE A 66 5.58 -33.60 -8.59
N ALA A 67 6.74 -34.21 -8.81
CA ALA A 67 7.33 -35.09 -7.83
C ALA A 67 7.77 -34.27 -6.60
N SER A 68 7.67 -34.87 -5.40
CA SER A 68 8.03 -34.18 -4.15
C SER A 68 9.45 -33.59 -4.20
N ALA A 69 10.41 -34.33 -4.77
CA ALA A 69 11.81 -33.91 -4.93
C ALA A 69 11.99 -32.68 -5.83
N ASP A 70 11.09 -32.44 -6.79
CA ASP A 70 11.18 -31.31 -7.73
C ASP A 70 10.48 -30.04 -7.20
N THR A 71 9.77 -30.14 -6.06
CA THR A 71 8.93 -29.06 -5.56
C THR A 71 9.74 -27.81 -5.23
N GLU A 72 10.87 -27.96 -4.53
CA GLU A 72 11.75 -26.83 -4.19
C GLU A 72 12.26 -26.11 -5.44
N THR A 73 12.77 -26.87 -6.41
CA THR A 73 13.25 -26.37 -7.71
C THR A 73 12.13 -25.64 -8.45
N LEU A 74 10.92 -26.19 -8.45
CA LEU A 74 9.76 -25.57 -9.07
C LEU A 74 9.43 -24.21 -8.42
N GLN A 75 9.41 -24.11 -7.08
CA GLN A 75 9.13 -22.85 -6.40
C GLN A 75 10.22 -21.82 -6.69
N ARG A 76 11.50 -22.22 -6.67
CA ARG A 76 12.61 -21.34 -7.03
C ARG A 76 12.48 -20.83 -8.47
N ASN A 77 12.21 -21.72 -9.43
CA ASN A 77 12.06 -21.35 -10.83
C ASN A 77 10.83 -20.48 -11.09
N LEU A 78 9.74 -20.69 -10.34
CA LEU A 78 8.58 -19.80 -10.38
C LEU A 78 9.00 -18.36 -10.05
N ILE A 79 9.71 -18.16 -8.95
CA ILE A 79 10.17 -16.81 -8.55
C ILE A 79 11.06 -16.20 -9.63
N LEU A 80 12.11 -16.92 -10.07
CA LEU A 80 13.08 -16.37 -11.01
C LEU A 80 12.46 -16.07 -12.38
N SER A 81 11.60 -16.95 -12.89
CA SER A 81 10.92 -16.74 -14.19
C SER A 81 9.93 -15.57 -14.16
N HIS A 82 9.41 -15.20 -12.99
CA HIS A 82 8.48 -14.08 -12.83
C HIS A 82 9.17 -12.77 -12.45
N CYS A 83 10.49 -12.74 -12.28
CA CYS A 83 11.26 -11.50 -12.11
C CYS A 83 11.39 -10.73 -13.44
N CYS A 84 10.26 -10.42 -14.08
CA CYS A 84 10.17 -9.75 -15.38
C CYS A 84 9.73 -8.29 -15.29
N GLY A 85 9.71 -7.71 -14.09
CA GLY A 85 9.49 -6.28 -13.89
C GLY A 85 10.59 -5.41 -14.50
N VAL A 86 10.23 -4.22 -14.97
CA VAL A 86 11.12 -3.26 -15.67
C VAL A 86 10.90 -1.83 -15.17
N GLY A 87 11.76 -0.92 -15.63
CA GLY A 87 11.70 0.50 -15.27
C GLY A 87 12.47 0.83 -14.00
N GLU A 88 12.35 2.08 -13.56
CA GLU A 88 13.01 2.57 -12.34
C GLU A 88 12.52 1.81 -11.11
N ALA A 89 13.41 1.67 -10.12
CA ALA A 89 13.04 1.07 -8.85
C ALA A 89 12.01 1.93 -8.12
N LEU A 90 11.06 1.28 -7.43
CA LEU A 90 10.23 1.95 -6.44
C LEU A 90 11.10 2.64 -5.38
N ASP A 91 10.58 3.73 -4.83
CA ASP A 91 11.16 4.29 -3.62
C ASP A 91 11.12 3.26 -2.47
N LEU A 92 12.07 3.39 -1.54
CA LEU A 92 12.23 2.42 -0.45
C LEU A 92 10.98 2.34 0.42
N ALA A 93 10.26 3.44 0.61
CA ALA A 93 9.10 3.49 1.48
C ALA A 93 7.91 2.74 0.88
N ALA A 94 7.67 2.87 -0.43
CA ALA A 94 6.65 2.14 -1.17
C ALA A 94 6.95 0.63 -1.20
N ALA A 95 8.22 0.24 -1.42
CA ALA A 95 8.63 -1.17 -1.36
C ALA A 95 8.42 -1.78 0.04
N ARG A 96 8.73 -1.03 1.11
CA ARG A 96 8.49 -1.46 2.50
C ARG A 96 6.99 -1.54 2.84
N LEU A 97 6.18 -0.61 2.34
CA LEU A 97 4.72 -0.69 2.46
C LEU A 97 4.16 -1.94 1.78
N MET A 98 4.64 -2.27 0.57
CA MET A 98 4.29 -3.52 -0.13
C MET A 98 4.62 -4.77 0.72
N MET A 99 5.78 -4.79 1.37
CA MET A 99 6.18 -5.88 2.27
C MET A 99 5.25 -5.98 3.49
N ALA A 100 4.88 -4.86 4.12
CA ALA A 100 3.95 -4.82 5.23
C ALA A 100 2.54 -5.34 4.84
N LEU A 101 2.05 -4.97 3.65
CA LEU A 101 0.79 -5.50 3.11
C LEU A 101 0.88 -7.00 2.83
N LYS A 102 2.05 -7.52 2.43
CA LYS A 102 2.26 -8.97 2.28
C LYS A 102 2.19 -9.67 3.63
N LEU A 103 2.78 -9.11 4.68
CA LEU A 103 2.65 -9.63 6.05
C LEU A 103 1.18 -9.74 6.45
N LEU A 104 0.39 -8.67 6.29
CA LEU A 104 -1.05 -8.66 6.62
C LEU A 104 -1.81 -9.78 5.88
N SER A 105 -1.52 -9.97 4.59
CA SER A 105 -2.16 -11.00 3.78
C SER A 105 -1.78 -12.42 4.23
N LEU A 106 -0.50 -12.70 4.43
CA LEU A 106 -0.01 -14.00 4.89
C LEU A 106 -0.49 -14.32 6.32
N GLY A 107 -0.51 -13.31 7.18
CA GLY A 107 -0.93 -13.38 8.58
C GLY A 107 -2.37 -13.80 8.78
N ARG A 108 -3.25 -13.66 7.77
CA ARG A 108 -4.63 -14.20 7.84
C ARG A 108 -4.67 -15.73 7.98
N GLY A 109 -3.56 -16.44 7.77
CA GLY A 109 -3.50 -17.88 7.96
C GLY A 109 -4.26 -18.68 6.89
N ALA A 110 -4.44 -18.13 5.69
CA ALA A 110 -5.07 -18.81 4.55
C ALA A 110 -4.09 -19.15 3.41
N SER A 111 -2.87 -18.63 3.49
CA SER A 111 -1.86 -18.75 2.42
C SER A 111 -1.06 -20.04 2.52
N GLY A 112 -1.01 -20.69 3.68
CA GLY A 112 -0.31 -21.96 3.88
C GLY A 112 1.22 -21.86 3.78
N VAL A 113 1.77 -20.69 4.09
CA VAL A 113 3.22 -20.47 4.24
C VAL A 113 3.65 -20.80 5.65
N ARG A 114 4.91 -21.20 5.84
CA ARG A 114 5.49 -21.33 7.18
C ARG A 114 5.70 -19.97 7.84
N TRP A 115 5.68 -19.95 9.17
CA TRP A 115 6.04 -18.74 9.94
C TRP A 115 7.45 -18.24 9.62
N ASP A 116 8.41 -19.11 9.30
CA ASP A 116 9.78 -18.70 8.94
C ASP A 116 9.82 -17.76 7.71
N VAL A 117 8.89 -17.93 6.75
CA VAL A 117 8.77 -17.05 5.59
C VAL A 117 8.28 -15.66 6.01
N ILE A 118 7.33 -15.60 6.94
CA ILE A 118 6.82 -14.36 7.54
C ILE A 118 7.95 -13.69 8.34
N ALA A 119 8.61 -14.44 9.22
CA ALA A 119 9.70 -13.96 10.07
C ALA A 119 10.87 -13.38 9.26
N LEU A 120 11.15 -13.92 8.06
CA LEU A 120 12.14 -13.32 7.17
C LEU A 120 11.70 -11.94 6.67
N ILE A 121 10.45 -11.76 6.27
CA ILE A 121 9.93 -10.44 5.85
C ILE A 121 9.98 -9.45 7.02
N GLU A 122 9.59 -9.88 8.22
CA GLU A 122 9.71 -9.06 9.44
C GLU A 122 11.16 -8.66 9.71
N GLY A 123 12.09 -9.61 9.64
CA GLY A 123 13.53 -9.36 9.81
C GLY A 123 14.09 -8.42 8.75
N MET A 124 13.67 -8.55 7.48
CA MET A 124 14.06 -7.63 6.42
C MET A 124 13.55 -6.20 6.68
N LEU A 125 12.30 -6.05 7.13
CA LEU A 125 11.74 -4.75 7.51
C LEU A 125 12.48 -4.13 8.70
N GLU A 126 12.74 -4.94 9.74
CA GLU A 126 13.45 -4.54 10.96
C GLU A 126 14.89 -4.13 10.69
N ARG A 127 15.60 -4.87 9.83
CA ARG A 127 17.04 -4.68 9.57
C ARG A 127 17.34 -3.87 8.32
N GLY A 128 16.31 -3.23 7.74
CA GLY A 128 16.47 -2.31 6.61
C GLY A 128 16.93 -2.97 5.31
N VAL A 129 16.60 -4.24 5.08
CA VAL A 129 16.79 -4.90 3.77
C VAL A 129 15.55 -4.68 2.93
N THR A 130 15.67 -3.84 1.90
CA THR A 130 14.54 -3.48 1.03
C THR A 130 14.81 -3.96 -0.39
N PRO A 131 14.04 -4.92 -0.93
CA PRO A 131 14.24 -5.41 -2.29
C PRO A 131 14.18 -4.30 -3.35
N VAL A 132 14.96 -4.44 -4.41
CA VAL A 132 14.85 -3.58 -5.59
C VAL A 132 13.64 -4.05 -6.40
N ILE A 133 12.56 -3.27 -6.37
CA ILE A 133 11.31 -3.59 -7.06
C ILE A 133 11.14 -2.64 -8.25
N PRO A 134 11.17 -3.13 -9.51
CA PRO A 134 10.89 -2.29 -10.66
C PRO A 134 9.45 -1.74 -10.66
N SER A 135 9.27 -0.52 -11.17
CA SER A 135 7.99 0.21 -11.16
C SER A 135 6.96 -0.30 -12.17
N GLN A 136 7.34 -1.14 -13.14
CA GLN A 136 6.44 -1.68 -14.16
C GLN A 136 6.54 -3.20 -14.26
N GLY A 137 5.46 -3.83 -14.76
CA GLY A 137 5.39 -5.27 -15.04
C GLY A 137 4.15 -5.95 -14.48
N SER A 138 3.48 -5.35 -13.48
CA SER A 138 2.15 -5.80 -13.06
C SER A 138 1.06 -5.28 -14.01
N VAL A 139 0.03 -6.11 -14.21
CA VAL A 139 -1.22 -5.74 -14.90
C VAL A 139 -2.40 -5.58 -13.93
N GLY A 140 -2.17 -5.68 -12.61
CA GLY A 140 -3.18 -5.40 -11.58
C GLY A 140 -4.41 -6.32 -11.58
N ALA A 141 -4.30 -7.54 -12.13
CA ALA A 141 -5.41 -8.48 -12.23
C ALA A 141 -5.56 -9.33 -10.96
N SER A 142 -5.17 -10.62 -11.00
CA SER A 142 -5.25 -11.52 -9.83
C SER A 142 -3.97 -11.55 -8.99
N GLY A 143 -2.85 -11.04 -9.51
CA GLY A 143 -1.60 -10.95 -8.78
C GLY A 143 -0.61 -9.98 -9.40
N ASP A 144 0.06 -9.21 -8.55
CA ASP A 144 1.22 -8.40 -8.89
C ASP A 144 2.47 -9.28 -9.00
N LEU A 145 2.39 -10.28 -9.88
CA LEU A 145 3.33 -11.39 -9.95
C LEU A 145 4.77 -10.91 -10.10
N ALA A 146 5.01 -9.98 -11.03
CA ALA A 146 6.37 -9.56 -11.34
C ALA A 146 7.02 -8.72 -10.23
N PRO A 147 6.38 -7.67 -9.69
CA PRO A 147 6.92 -6.93 -8.54
C PRO A 147 7.13 -7.82 -7.31
N LEU A 148 6.16 -8.67 -6.97
CA LEU A 148 6.29 -9.55 -5.80
C LEU A 148 7.32 -10.66 -6.00
N ALA A 149 7.58 -11.08 -7.23
CA ALA A 149 8.67 -12.01 -7.54
C ALA A 149 10.04 -11.38 -7.26
N HIS A 150 10.25 -10.10 -7.55
CA HIS A 150 11.50 -9.40 -7.20
C HIS A 150 11.72 -9.34 -5.68
N MET A 151 10.66 -9.14 -4.89
CA MET A 151 10.73 -9.26 -3.42
C MET A 151 11.09 -10.68 -2.99
N ALA A 152 10.40 -11.68 -3.53
CA ALA A 152 10.63 -13.09 -3.19
C ALA A 152 12.02 -13.58 -3.65
N ALA A 153 12.57 -13.01 -4.73
CA ALA A 153 13.91 -13.32 -5.21
C ALA A 153 14.97 -13.01 -4.14
N VAL A 154 14.88 -11.85 -3.49
CA VAL A 154 15.76 -11.49 -2.37
C VAL A 154 15.63 -12.49 -1.23
N MET A 155 14.41 -12.89 -0.89
CA MET A 155 14.16 -13.85 0.19
C MET A 155 14.83 -15.22 -0.05
N ILE A 156 15.02 -15.63 -1.32
CA ILE A 156 15.72 -16.87 -1.70
C ILE A 156 17.20 -16.64 -2.07
N GLY A 157 17.76 -15.48 -1.72
CA GLY A 157 19.15 -15.11 -1.95
C GLY A 157 19.49 -14.69 -3.40
N ALA A 158 18.48 -14.51 -4.25
CA ALA A 158 18.63 -13.99 -5.60
C ALA A 158 18.26 -12.50 -5.67
N GLY A 159 18.23 -11.91 -6.87
CA GLY A 159 17.84 -10.52 -7.07
C GLY A 159 18.79 -9.52 -6.38
N GLU A 160 18.28 -8.33 -6.13
CA GLU A 160 19.02 -7.23 -5.53
C GLU A 160 18.18 -6.53 -4.45
N ALA A 161 18.85 -5.98 -3.44
CA ALA A 161 18.22 -5.22 -2.38
C ALA A 161 19.06 -4.01 -1.99
N PHE A 162 18.41 -2.97 -1.51
CA PHE A 162 19.05 -1.88 -0.78
C PHE A 162 19.23 -2.28 0.68
N HIS A 163 20.44 -2.04 1.20
CA HIS A 163 20.78 -2.16 2.62
C HIS A 163 21.88 -1.14 2.96
N ASP A 164 21.72 -0.38 4.04
CA ASP A 164 22.62 0.72 4.45
C ASP A 164 22.97 1.71 3.33
N GLY A 165 21.95 2.06 2.52
CA GLY A 165 22.09 3.00 1.40
C GLY A 165 22.79 2.44 0.16
N GLN A 166 23.18 1.15 0.17
CA GLN A 166 23.85 0.49 -0.96
C GLN A 166 22.92 -0.52 -1.62
N ARG A 167 22.94 -0.56 -2.96
CA ARG A 167 22.33 -1.65 -3.75
C ARG A 167 23.29 -2.83 -3.79
N LEU A 168 22.85 -3.99 -3.34
CA LEU A 168 23.65 -5.21 -3.19
C LEU A 168 22.92 -6.41 -3.78
N PRO A 169 23.64 -7.48 -4.18
CA PRO A 169 23.03 -8.79 -4.42
C PRO A 169 22.21 -9.24 -3.21
N GLY A 170 21.03 -9.85 -3.45
CA GLY A 170 20.08 -10.19 -2.37
C GLY A 170 20.67 -11.07 -1.26
N ALA A 171 21.44 -12.10 -1.62
CA ALA A 171 22.16 -12.93 -0.65
C ALA A 171 23.15 -12.13 0.21
N GLU A 172 23.85 -11.17 -0.38
CA GLU A 172 24.81 -10.32 0.33
C GLU A 172 24.09 -9.36 1.27
N ALA A 173 23.01 -8.74 0.83
CA ALA A 173 22.19 -7.86 1.66
C ALA A 173 21.62 -8.59 2.89
N LEU A 174 21.08 -9.81 2.68
CA LEU A 174 20.60 -10.65 3.78
C LEU A 174 21.73 -11.01 4.75
N ALA A 175 22.89 -11.45 4.24
CA ALA A 175 24.02 -11.83 5.07
C ALA A 175 24.55 -10.66 5.91
N ARG A 176 24.68 -9.46 5.32
CA ARG A 176 25.10 -8.24 6.04
C ARG A 176 24.12 -7.87 7.15
N ALA A 177 22.82 -8.06 6.90
CA ALA A 177 21.78 -7.88 7.90
C ALA A 177 21.70 -9.04 8.92
N GLY A 178 22.52 -10.10 8.82
CA GLY A 178 22.44 -11.27 9.70
C GLY A 178 21.15 -12.09 9.53
N LEU A 179 20.61 -12.10 8.30
CA LEU A 179 19.44 -12.88 7.89
C LEU A 179 19.87 -14.01 6.96
N THR A 180 19.13 -15.11 6.97
CA THR A 180 19.39 -16.28 6.12
C THR A 180 18.31 -16.40 5.05
N PRO A 181 18.67 -16.66 3.78
CA PRO A 181 17.69 -16.96 2.74
C PRO A 181 16.79 -18.15 3.10
N VAL A 182 15.52 -18.10 2.70
CA VAL A 182 14.60 -19.23 2.84
C VAL A 182 14.67 -20.16 1.64
N THR A 183 14.59 -21.46 1.90
CA THR A 183 14.26 -22.47 0.89
C THR A 183 12.74 -22.63 0.84
N LEU A 184 12.12 -22.36 -0.31
CA LEU A 184 10.66 -22.40 -0.45
C LEU A 184 10.11 -23.82 -0.54
N GLY A 185 9.09 -24.11 0.27
CA GLY A 185 8.32 -25.35 0.24
C GLY A 185 7.09 -25.27 -0.67
N PRO A 186 6.29 -26.36 -0.73
CA PRO A 186 5.08 -26.42 -1.56
C PRO A 186 4.19 -25.19 -1.37
N LYS A 187 3.71 -24.60 -2.48
CA LYS A 187 2.84 -23.40 -2.53
C LYS A 187 3.48 -22.08 -2.11
N GLU A 188 4.62 -22.06 -1.43
CA GLU A 188 5.15 -20.83 -0.82
C GLU A 188 5.58 -19.79 -1.85
N GLY A 189 6.15 -20.21 -3.00
CA GLY A 189 6.47 -19.29 -4.09
C GLY A 189 5.22 -18.60 -4.64
N LEU A 190 4.16 -19.37 -4.88
CA LEU A 190 2.88 -18.82 -5.33
C LEU A 190 2.25 -17.91 -4.29
N ALA A 191 2.30 -18.27 -3.00
CA ALA A 191 1.77 -17.45 -1.91
C ALA A 191 2.49 -16.09 -1.77
N LEU A 192 3.79 -16.05 -2.08
CA LEU A 192 4.57 -14.83 -2.06
C LEU A 192 4.22 -13.91 -3.23
N ILE A 193 4.10 -14.45 -4.45
CA ILE A 193 3.94 -13.62 -5.65
C ILE A 193 2.49 -13.33 -6.04
N ASN A 194 1.54 -14.13 -5.55
CA ASN A 194 0.12 -13.91 -5.83
C ASN A 194 -0.50 -12.94 -4.81
N GLY A 195 -1.36 -12.03 -5.28
CA GLY A 195 -1.95 -10.95 -4.49
C GLY A 195 -1.64 -9.54 -5.03
N THR A 196 -2.33 -8.54 -4.49
CA THR A 196 -2.41 -7.17 -5.04
C THR A 196 -1.57 -6.15 -4.26
N GLN A 197 -0.56 -6.58 -3.50
CA GLN A 197 0.14 -5.72 -2.55
C GLN A 197 0.92 -4.58 -3.21
N PHE A 198 1.44 -4.76 -4.42
CA PHE A 198 2.14 -3.69 -5.14
C PHE A 198 1.15 -2.64 -5.61
N SER A 199 0.05 -3.07 -6.23
CA SER A 199 -1.03 -2.19 -6.68
C SER A 199 -1.66 -1.44 -5.51
N THR A 200 -1.95 -2.14 -4.41
CA THR A 200 -2.49 -1.54 -3.18
C THR A 200 -1.50 -0.57 -2.54
N ALA A 201 -0.20 -0.89 -2.47
CA ALA A 201 0.81 0.02 -1.92
C ALA A 201 0.86 1.34 -2.69
N LEU A 202 0.91 1.30 -4.03
CA LEU A 202 0.95 2.51 -4.86
C LEU A 202 -0.34 3.32 -4.76
N ALA A 203 -1.50 2.65 -4.71
CA ALA A 203 -2.78 3.32 -4.52
C ALA A 203 -2.89 3.98 -3.14
N LEU A 204 -2.36 3.36 -2.08
CA LEU A 204 -2.27 3.94 -0.74
C LEU A 204 -1.34 5.15 -0.69
N VAL A 205 -0.17 5.09 -1.34
CA VAL A 205 0.71 6.26 -1.47
C VAL A 205 -0.04 7.42 -2.13
N GLY A 206 -0.74 7.15 -3.24
CA GLY A 206 -1.59 8.14 -3.91
C GLY A 206 -2.72 8.67 -3.02
N LEU A 207 -3.33 7.83 -2.19
CA LEU A 207 -4.36 8.21 -1.22
C LEU A 207 -3.79 9.16 -0.15
N PHE A 208 -2.66 8.80 0.45
CA PHE A 208 -2.04 9.57 1.53
C PHE A 208 -1.56 10.93 1.04
N ASP A 209 -0.89 10.98 -0.11
CA ASP A 209 -0.53 12.26 -0.73
C ASP A 209 -1.73 13.02 -1.27
N GLY A 210 -2.79 12.33 -1.72
CA GLY A 210 -4.06 12.94 -2.09
C GLY A 210 -4.70 13.69 -0.92
N TRP A 211 -4.73 13.10 0.28
CA TRP A 211 -5.19 13.78 1.49
C TRP A 211 -4.33 14.98 1.86
N ARG A 212 -3.00 14.84 1.79
CA ARG A 212 -2.06 15.94 2.04
C ARG A 212 -2.27 17.10 1.05
N ASN A 213 -2.44 16.79 -0.23
CA ASN A 213 -2.70 17.77 -1.28
C ASN A 213 -4.05 18.46 -1.10
N ALA A 214 -5.10 17.72 -0.71
CA ALA A 214 -6.41 18.31 -0.45
C ALA A 214 -6.39 19.29 0.73
N ARG A 215 -5.66 18.96 1.81
CA ARG A 215 -5.45 19.87 2.95
C ARG A 215 -4.66 21.12 2.54
N ALA A 216 -3.59 20.93 1.76
CA ALA A 216 -2.79 22.06 1.26
C ALA A 216 -3.63 22.97 0.36
N ALA A 217 -4.37 22.41 -0.59
CA ALA A 217 -5.25 23.14 -1.51
C ALA A 217 -6.30 23.96 -0.78
N LEU A 218 -6.88 23.42 0.30
CA LEU A 218 -7.83 24.14 1.15
C LEU A 218 -7.20 25.39 1.78
N VAL A 219 -6.03 25.23 2.40
CA VAL A 219 -5.33 26.35 3.06
C VAL A 219 -4.88 27.40 2.05
N THR A 220 -4.26 26.98 0.95
CA THR A 220 -3.81 27.91 -0.10
C THR A 220 -4.98 28.59 -0.80
N GLY A 221 -6.11 27.90 -0.91
CA GLY A 221 -7.37 28.44 -1.43
C GLY A 221 -7.93 29.55 -0.54
N CYS A 222 -7.90 29.36 0.78
CA CYS A 222 -8.25 30.40 1.75
C CYS A 222 -7.31 31.61 1.64
N LEU A 223 -5.99 31.39 1.61
CA LEU A 223 -5.01 32.48 1.44
C LEU A 223 -5.22 33.24 0.14
N SER A 224 -5.52 32.54 -0.96
CA SER A 224 -5.77 33.17 -2.26
C SER A 224 -7.05 33.98 -2.24
N THR A 225 -8.11 33.45 -1.62
CA THR A 225 -9.40 34.15 -1.45
C THR A 225 -9.20 35.42 -0.64
N ASP A 226 -8.46 35.34 0.46
CA ASP A 226 -8.18 36.47 1.32
C ASP A 226 -7.34 37.54 0.61
N ALA A 227 -6.24 37.15 -0.04
CA ALA A 227 -5.32 38.06 -0.72
C ALA A 227 -5.98 38.87 -1.85
N ILE A 228 -6.99 38.31 -2.52
CA ILE A 228 -7.72 39.02 -3.57
C ILE A 228 -8.87 39.86 -3.02
N MET A 229 -9.02 39.99 -1.70
CA MET A 229 -10.19 40.61 -1.09
C MET A 229 -11.49 39.90 -1.54
N GLY A 230 -11.51 38.56 -1.48
CA GLY A 230 -12.64 37.73 -1.92
C GLY A 230 -13.75 37.65 -0.87
N SER A 231 -14.97 37.36 -1.32
CA SER A 231 -16.14 37.25 -0.46
C SER A 231 -16.23 35.90 0.25
N THR A 232 -16.55 35.94 1.54
CA THR A 232 -16.89 34.77 2.36
C THR A 232 -18.38 34.42 2.33
N ALA A 233 -19.22 35.25 1.71
CA ALA A 233 -20.67 34.97 1.56
C ALA A 233 -20.98 33.63 0.86
N PRO A 234 -20.19 33.15 -0.12
CA PRO A 234 -20.40 31.82 -0.70
C PRO A 234 -20.14 30.64 0.24
N LEU A 235 -19.59 30.88 1.44
CA LEU A 235 -19.28 29.86 2.45
C LEU A 235 -20.38 29.71 3.51
N GLN A 236 -21.52 30.40 3.35
CA GLN A 236 -22.60 30.37 4.34
C GLN A 236 -23.19 28.95 4.48
N PRO A 237 -23.35 28.44 5.72
CA PRO A 237 -23.76 27.05 5.95
C PRO A 237 -25.04 26.62 5.24
N GLU A 238 -26.01 27.54 5.08
CA GLU A 238 -27.30 27.27 4.48
C GLU A 238 -27.18 26.92 2.98
N ILE A 239 -26.25 27.56 2.27
CA ILE A 239 -25.97 27.29 0.84
C ILE A 239 -25.53 25.84 0.65
N HIS A 240 -24.65 25.37 1.53
CA HIS A 240 -24.07 24.03 1.43
C HIS A 240 -25.03 22.96 1.96
N SER A 241 -25.73 23.25 3.05
CA SER A 241 -26.72 22.35 3.64
C SER A 241 -27.90 22.12 2.70
N LEU A 242 -28.35 23.15 1.97
CA LEU A 242 -29.40 23.02 0.96
C LEU A 242 -29.03 22.06 -0.18
N ARG A 243 -27.74 22.00 -0.55
CA ARG A 243 -27.24 21.09 -1.59
C ARG A 243 -26.94 19.68 -1.08
N GLY A 244 -26.45 19.54 0.16
CA GLY A 244 -26.39 18.26 0.88
C GLY A 244 -25.16 17.37 0.63
N HIS A 245 -24.18 17.79 -0.19
CA HIS A 245 -22.94 17.00 -0.35
C HIS A 245 -22.02 17.13 0.86
N LYS A 246 -21.68 15.99 1.48
CA LYS A 246 -20.85 15.95 2.69
C LYS A 246 -19.51 16.66 2.51
N GLY A 247 -18.73 16.30 1.48
CA GLY A 247 -17.42 16.93 1.26
C GLY A 247 -17.52 18.44 1.03
N GLN A 248 -18.56 18.91 0.33
CA GLN A 248 -18.77 20.35 0.10
C GLN A 248 -19.07 21.09 1.42
N ILE A 249 -19.91 20.53 2.28
CA ILE A 249 -20.25 21.11 3.59
C ILE A 249 -19.00 21.20 4.48
N GLU A 250 -18.21 20.14 4.53
CA GLU A 250 -16.97 20.09 5.32
C GLU A 250 -15.95 21.13 4.84
N VAL A 251 -15.74 21.24 3.52
CA VAL A 251 -14.82 22.23 2.95
C VAL A 251 -15.29 23.65 3.27
N ALA A 252 -16.56 23.97 3.04
CA ALA A 252 -17.08 25.30 3.33
C ALA A 252 -16.92 25.68 4.80
N THR A 253 -17.24 24.74 5.69
CA THR A 253 -17.08 24.92 7.14
C THR A 253 -15.62 25.20 7.51
N ALA A 254 -14.69 24.43 6.95
CA ALA A 254 -13.26 24.59 7.23
C ALA A 254 -12.71 25.92 6.64
N MET A 255 -13.10 26.28 5.42
CA MET A 255 -12.70 27.56 4.81
C MET A 255 -13.21 28.75 5.62
N ARG A 256 -14.47 28.70 6.08
CA ARG A 256 -15.06 29.75 6.92
C ARG A 256 -14.30 29.90 8.24
N ALA A 257 -13.95 28.78 8.87
CA ALA A 257 -13.16 28.80 10.11
C ALA A 257 -11.73 29.33 9.90
N LEU A 258 -11.08 28.99 8.77
CA LEU A 258 -9.72 29.44 8.47
C LEU A 258 -9.62 30.93 8.13
N MET A 259 -10.67 31.53 7.59
CA MET A 259 -10.71 32.96 7.23
C MET A 259 -11.43 33.82 8.26
N ASP A 260 -11.84 33.25 9.40
CA ASP A 260 -12.48 34.00 10.47
C ASP A 260 -11.53 35.07 11.04
N GLY A 261 -12.02 36.30 11.17
CA GLY A 261 -11.23 37.42 11.67
C GLY A 261 -10.20 38.02 10.70
N SER A 262 -10.26 37.71 9.39
CA SER A 262 -9.35 38.34 8.43
C SER A 262 -9.57 39.86 8.32
N VAL A 263 -8.54 40.66 8.61
CA VAL A 263 -8.56 42.12 8.43
C VAL A 263 -8.62 42.53 6.96
N ILE A 264 -8.09 41.70 6.04
CA ILE A 264 -8.19 41.96 4.60
C ILE A 264 -9.65 41.79 4.18
N ARG A 265 -10.34 40.75 4.67
CA ARG A 265 -11.77 40.55 4.43
C ARG A 265 -12.60 41.74 4.92
N GLU A 266 -12.35 42.19 6.14
CA GLU A 266 -13.09 43.29 6.75
C GLU A 266 -12.87 44.64 6.05
N SER A 267 -11.69 44.86 5.44
CA SER A 267 -11.32 46.17 4.88
C SER A 267 -12.11 46.60 3.64
N HIS A 268 -12.94 45.72 3.07
CA HIS A 268 -13.66 45.96 1.82
C HIS A 268 -15.12 45.45 1.88
N LEU A 269 -15.68 45.31 3.08
CA LEU A 269 -17.12 44.99 3.21
C LEU A 269 -18.00 46.08 2.60
N ASP A 270 -17.59 47.33 2.74
CA ASP A 270 -18.25 48.51 2.19
C ASP A 270 -17.44 49.10 1.03
N GLY A 271 -18.13 49.54 -0.03
CA GLY A 271 -17.49 50.24 -1.16
C GLY A 271 -16.79 49.35 -2.19
N ASP A 272 -16.86 48.02 -2.05
CA ASP A 272 -16.39 47.09 -3.09
C ASP A 272 -17.39 47.05 -4.27
N THR A 273 -16.92 47.40 -5.47
CA THR A 273 -17.75 47.40 -6.69
C THR A 273 -17.98 46.00 -7.27
N ARG A 274 -17.27 44.97 -6.77
CA ARG A 274 -17.39 43.60 -7.27
C ARG A 274 -18.66 42.95 -6.73
N VAL A 275 -19.49 42.44 -7.65
CA VAL A 275 -20.76 41.79 -7.30
C VAL A 275 -20.56 40.30 -6.96
N GLN A 276 -19.61 39.63 -7.62
CA GLN A 276 -19.31 38.22 -7.40
C GLN A 276 -17.84 37.91 -7.68
N ASP A 277 -17.28 36.99 -6.89
CA ASP A 277 -15.98 36.41 -7.20
C ASP A 277 -16.06 35.42 -8.38
N PRO A 278 -14.94 35.25 -9.12
CA PRO A 278 -14.78 34.19 -10.11
C PRO A 278 -15.02 32.80 -9.52
N TYR A 279 -15.41 31.85 -10.37
CA TYR A 279 -15.71 30.48 -9.93
C TYR A 279 -14.51 29.76 -9.29
N CYS A 280 -13.28 30.06 -9.71
CA CYS A 280 -12.09 29.48 -9.07
C CYS A 280 -11.94 29.85 -7.58
N ILE A 281 -12.63 30.91 -7.13
CA ILE A 281 -12.69 31.32 -5.73
C ILE A 281 -14.02 30.88 -5.10
N ARG A 282 -15.12 31.26 -5.74
CA ARG A 282 -16.47 31.07 -5.20
C ARG A 282 -16.93 29.62 -5.16
N CYS A 283 -16.44 28.78 -6.07
CA CYS A 283 -16.86 27.39 -6.20
C CYS A 283 -15.87 26.41 -5.54
N GLN A 284 -14.92 26.89 -4.74
CA GLN A 284 -13.93 26.04 -4.06
C GLN A 284 -14.58 24.93 -3.21
N PRO A 285 -15.63 25.18 -2.39
CA PRO A 285 -16.30 24.11 -1.67
C PRO A 285 -16.87 23.01 -2.55
N GLN A 286 -17.45 23.38 -3.69
CA GLN A 286 -18.09 22.46 -4.63
C GLN A 286 -17.05 21.56 -5.29
N VAL A 287 -15.92 22.14 -5.73
CA VAL A 287 -14.86 21.41 -6.42
C VAL A 287 -14.05 20.56 -5.45
N ALA A 288 -13.48 21.17 -4.40
CA ALA A 288 -12.67 20.46 -3.42
C ALA A 288 -13.50 19.43 -2.64
N GLY A 289 -14.75 19.74 -2.33
CA GLY A 289 -15.66 18.82 -1.65
C GLY A 289 -15.92 17.55 -2.46
N ALA A 290 -16.14 17.67 -3.78
CA ALA A 290 -16.27 16.51 -4.66
C ALA A 290 -14.98 15.66 -4.68
N CYS A 291 -13.81 16.29 -4.69
CA CYS A 291 -12.54 15.58 -4.57
C CYS A 291 -12.41 14.83 -3.23
N LEU A 292 -12.79 15.45 -2.10
CA LEU A 292 -12.74 14.79 -0.79
C LEU A 292 -13.64 13.55 -0.73
N ASP A 293 -14.84 13.62 -1.31
CA ASP A 293 -15.74 12.48 -1.35
C ASP A 293 -15.18 11.31 -2.17
N LEU A 294 -14.50 11.60 -3.30
CA LEU A 294 -13.79 10.59 -4.09
C LEU A 294 -12.59 9.98 -3.36
N ILE A 295 -11.75 10.82 -2.72
CA ILE A 295 -10.60 10.34 -1.94
C ILE A 295 -11.09 9.43 -0.80
N ARG A 296 -12.17 9.81 -0.11
CA ARG A 296 -12.78 9.01 0.95
C ARG A 296 -13.36 7.69 0.43
N GLN A 297 -13.97 7.69 -0.75
CA GLN A 297 -14.43 6.46 -1.40
C GLN A 297 -13.25 5.53 -1.70
N ALA A 298 -12.17 6.04 -2.29
CA ALA A 298 -10.97 5.26 -2.56
C ALA A 298 -10.37 4.68 -1.26
N GLY A 299 -10.29 5.48 -0.20
CA GLY A 299 -9.81 5.04 1.12
C GLY A 299 -10.61 3.85 1.67
N ARG A 300 -11.94 3.92 1.62
CA ARG A 300 -12.81 2.80 2.05
C ARG A 300 -12.57 1.51 1.25
N THR A 301 -12.28 1.63 -0.05
CA THR A 301 -11.98 0.45 -0.89
C THR A 301 -10.60 -0.11 -0.59
N LEU A 302 -9.59 0.74 -0.36
CA LEU A 302 -8.21 0.33 -0.10
C LEU A 302 -7.99 -0.22 1.32
N GLU A 303 -8.88 0.12 2.26
CA GLU A 303 -8.85 -0.40 3.63
C GLU A 303 -9.31 -1.88 3.73
N ILE A 304 -10.11 -2.35 2.78
CA ILE A 304 -10.63 -3.73 2.69
C ILE A 304 -9.54 -4.69 2.21
#